data_AF-A0A7J8YBL0-F1
#
_entry.id   AF-A0A7J8YBL0-F1
#
_cell.length_a   1.000
_cell.length_b   1.000
_cell.length_c   1.000
_cell.angle_alpha   90.00
_cell.angle_beta   90.00
_cell.angle_gamma   90.00
#
_symmetry.space_group_name_H-M   'P 1'
#
loop_
_entity.id
_entity.type
_entity.pdbx_description
1 polymer ?
#
loop_
_entity_poly.entity_id
_entity_poly.type
_entity_poly.pdbx_seq_one_letter_code
_entity_poly.pdbx_strand_id
1 'polypeptide(L)'
;AESTGSVFFIDSTNNQFIRSQSSNDVAQSESMLLAEVGATVSVLLGFAPLTTLSAAGSSKLNEVLIPDPFNRPRAVFMLEVSGIDDPLVVDPKNAIFGRALKSSVDLGSSKAEIQLPDEEEVSVVSLDEPLGDYSEEDIFDFASWLGGSYVADAAKPFHGVMTIPLADADNVNLRMSEKAHNKFVSKLLALYCNIRKAMEKHGHLSKTLRRPAEIIMGSFDGIKVHNLQTFKTDMRMSLPCADKWHSYLPCLLGVVNVFCTAFCLCFRPRFLPIAKPFIFSLKQIKVLLEQQDRDGVDKLGTRLLLATLLKIYGSLQTAYGGQIVGVIVFNGVPQPESKTLMNVIYTSRSSPRWLADTKSSANTTLAAQVLVRRTLAWITGVVLLIATLLGVRSVLYINVQCQALHAS
;
A
#
# COMPACT_ATOMS: atom_id res chain seq x y z
N ALA A 1 25.12 0.59 -7.31
CA ALA A 1 23.84 0.69 -8.04
C ALA A 1 22.95 1.55 -7.16
N GLU A 2 22.44 2.66 -7.68
CA GLU A 2 21.44 3.48 -7.00
C GLU A 2 20.18 2.62 -6.85
N SER A 3 19.74 2.38 -5.61
CA SER A 3 18.53 1.60 -5.34
C SER A 3 17.32 2.48 -5.68
N THR A 4 16.80 2.29 -6.88
CA THR A 4 15.59 2.95 -7.36
C THR A 4 14.39 2.04 -7.10
N GLY A 5 13.31 2.62 -6.61
CA GLY A 5 12.04 1.94 -6.38
C GLY A 5 10.89 2.71 -7.01
N SER A 6 9.66 2.27 -6.76
CA SER A 6 8.46 2.96 -7.22
C SER A 6 7.48 3.18 -6.08
N VAL A 7 6.77 4.31 -6.09
CA VAL A 7 5.66 4.59 -5.17
C VAL A 7 4.39 4.77 -5.95
N PHE A 8 3.31 4.17 -5.42
CA PHE A 8 1.96 4.29 -5.94
C PHE A 8 1.09 4.97 -4.91
N PHE A 9 0.55 6.11 -5.30
CA PHE A 9 -0.45 6.85 -4.56
C PHE A 9 -1.83 6.48 -5.10
N ILE A 10 -2.64 5.85 -4.26
CA ILE A 10 -3.93 5.29 -4.63
C ILE A 10 -5.01 6.09 -3.91
N ASP A 11 -5.89 6.70 -4.71
CA ASP A 11 -7.00 7.47 -4.19
C ASP A 11 -8.24 6.60 -3.95
N SER A 12 -9.19 7.17 -3.20
CA SER A 12 -10.50 6.59 -3.04
C SER A 12 -11.28 6.60 -4.37
N THR A 13 -12.22 5.66 -4.52
CA THR A 13 -13.12 5.64 -5.68
C THR A 13 -14.11 6.81 -5.66
N ASN A 14 -14.45 7.33 -4.48
CA ASN A 14 -15.50 8.32 -4.27
C ASN A 14 -14.99 9.69 -3.83
N ASN A 15 -13.74 9.79 -3.40
CA ASN A 15 -13.11 11.04 -2.97
C ASN A 15 -11.81 11.23 -3.73
N GLN A 16 -11.46 12.48 -4.00
CA GLN A 16 -10.21 12.80 -4.67
C GLN A 16 -9.35 13.65 -3.74
N PHE A 17 -8.27 13.05 -3.22
CA PHE A 17 -7.25 13.69 -2.40
C PHE A 17 -5.93 13.89 -3.15
N ILE A 18 -5.73 13.11 -4.22
CA ILE A 18 -4.49 13.05 -5.00
C ILE A 18 -4.78 13.45 -6.45
N ARG A 19 -3.82 14.11 -7.07
CA ARG A 19 -3.93 14.48 -8.48
C ARG A 19 -3.96 13.22 -9.34
N SER A 20 -4.82 13.23 -10.35
CA SER A 20 -4.85 12.17 -11.36
C SER A 20 -3.60 12.24 -12.23
N GLN A 21 -3.14 11.08 -12.69
CA GLN A 21 -2.03 11.03 -13.63
C GLN A 21 -2.40 11.76 -14.93
N SER A 22 -1.63 12.79 -15.26
CA SER A 22 -1.74 13.56 -16.51
C SER A 22 -1.44 12.63 -17.70
N SER A 23 -2.42 12.35 -18.56
CA SER A 23 -2.22 11.58 -19.80
C SER A 23 -1.31 12.30 -20.83
N ASN A 24 -0.96 13.57 -20.60
CA ASN A 24 -0.27 14.41 -21.58
C ASN A 24 1.17 14.76 -21.21
N ASP A 25 1.66 14.38 -20.02
CA ASP A 25 3.05 14.64 -19.65
C ASP A 25 3.88 13.37 -19.70
N VAL A 26 4.57 13.21 -20.83
CA VAL A 26 5.77 12.35 -20.98
C VAL A 26 6.96 12.97 -20.20
N ALA A 27 6.74 14.03 -19.42
CA ALA A 27 7.69 14.47 -18.41
C ALA A 27 7.67 13.44 -17.28
N GLN A 28 8.73 12.63 -17.21
CA GLN A 28 9.06 11.83 -16.04
C GLN A 28 8.87 12.71 -14.80
N SER A 29 7.90 12.40 -13.93
CA SER A 29 7.82 13.01 -12.61
C SER A 29 9.19 12.86 -11.96
N GLU A 30 9.75 13.95 -11.47
CA GLU A 30 11.07 13.92 -10.83
C GLU A 30 11.07 12.87 -9.71
N SER A 31 12.12 12.06 -9.65
CA SER A 31 12.21 11.00 -8.63
C SER A 31 12.07 11.61 -7.24
N MET A 32 11.17 11.04 -6.44
CA MET A 32 10.93 11.47 -5.07
C MET A 32 11.95 10.84 -4.12
N LEU A 33 12.36 11.56 -3.10
CA LEU A 33 13.07 11.00 -1.96
C LEU A 33 12.07 10.35 -1.00
N LEU A 34 12.52 9.35 -0.26
CA LEU A 34 11.67 8.70 0.74
C LEU A 34 11.14 9.71 1.79
N ALA A 35 11.95 10.70 2.18
CA ALA A 35 11.53 11.79 3.06
C ALA A 35 10.40 12.66 2.47
N GLU A 36 10.38 12.84 1.14
CA GLU A 36 9.29 13.54 0.44
C GLU A 36 8.00 12.70 0.44
N VAL A 37 8.10 11.38 0.33
CA VAL A 37 6.96 10.47 0.50
C VAL A 37 6.42 10.56 1.94
N GLY A 38 7.30 10.54 2.95
CA GLY A 38 6.91 10.70 4.35
C GLY A 38 6.24 12.05 4.62
N ALA A 39 6.77 13.14 4.05
CA ALA A 39 6.17 14.47 4.14
C ALA A 39 4.78 14.52 3.48
N THR A 40 4.59 13.83 2.35
CA THR A 40 3.30 13.71 1.67
C THR A 40 2.26 13.05 2.58
N VAL A 41 2.65 11.98 3.28
CA VAL A 41 1.78 11.29 4.24
C VAL A 41 1.42 12.18 5.43
N SER A 42 2.37 12.92 6.00
CA SER A 42 2.09 13.89 7.07
C SER A 42 1.05 14.92 6.62
N VAL A 43 1.15 15.45 5.39
CA VAL A 43 0.20 16.43 4.85
C VAL A 43 -1.18 15.81 4.63
N LEU A 44 -1.26 14.58 4.10
CA LEU A 44 -2.54 13.86 3.95
C LEU A 44 -3.26 13.65 5.28
N LEU A 45 -2.51 13.42 6.36
CA LEU A 45 -3.06 13.30 7.70
C LEU A 45 -3.43 14.65 8.35
N GLY A 46 -3.12 15.76 7.67
CA GLY A 46 -3.44 17.13 8.12
C GLY A 46 -2.35 17.80 8.95
N PHE A 47 -1.10 17.31 8.88
CA PHE A 47 0.03 17.85 9.62
C PHE A 47 1.03 18.55 8.70
N ALA A 48 1.76 19.51 9.28
CA ALA A 48 2.81 20.19 8.53
C ALA A 48 3.95 19.20 8.20
N PRO A 49 4.49 19.24 6.96
CA PRO A 49 5.65 18.43 6.61
C PRO A 49 6.91 18.93 7.36
N LEU A 50 7.98 18.12 7.36
CA LEU A 50 9.25 18.50 7.99
C LEU A 50 9.72 19.89 7.54
N THR A 51 10.18 20.70 8.50
CA THR A 51 10.71 22.05 8.25
C THR A 51 12.02 22.06 7.46
N THR A 52 12.66 20.90 7.30
CA THR A 52 13.86 20.70 6.48
C THR A 52 13.55 20.42 5.01
N LEU A 53 12.28 20.32 4.62
CA LEU A 53 11.90 20.09 3.23
C LEU A 53 12.34 21.29 2.36
N SER A 54 13.12 21.00 1.33
CA SER A 54 13.59 22.02 0.39
C SER A 54 12.42 22.57 -0.46
N ALA A 55 12.61 23.75 -1.06
CA ALA A 55 11.63 24.28 -2.01
C ALA A 55 11.36 23.31 -3.18
N ALA A 56 12.40 22.60 -3.63
CA ALA A 56 12.28 21.56 -4.67
C ALA A 56 11.43 20.38 -4.17
N GLY A 57 11.68 19.87 -2.96
CA GLY A 57 10.86 18.78 -2.38
C GLY A 57 9.40 19.20 -2.15
N SER A 58 9.16 20.45 -1.74
CA SER A 58 7.81 21.02 -1.63
C SER A 58 7.09 21.09 -2.98
N SER A 59 7.81 21.41 -4.06
CA SER A 59 7.24 21.39 -5.42
C SER A 59 6.74 20.00 -5.81
N LYS A 60 7.49 18.93 -5.46
CA LYS A 60 7.09 17.55 -5.75
C LYS A 60 5.85 17.12 -4.95
N LEU A 61 5.70 17.59 -3.71
CA LEU A 61 4.45 17.36 -2.95
C LEU A 61 3.25 17.99 -3.65
N ASN A 62 3.42 19.18 -4.25
CA ASN A 62 2.36 19.80 -5.03
C ASN A 62 1.99 18.96 -6.26
N GLU A 63 2.90 18.19 -6.85
CA GLU A 63 2.55 17.30 -7.98
C GLU A 63 1.63 16.14 -7.56
N VAL A 64 1.73 15.70 -6.31
CA VAL A 64 0.90 14.61 -5.76
C VAL A 64 -0.40 15.13 -5.17
N LEU A 65 -0.33 16.18 -4.35
CA LEU A 65 -1.45 16.61 -3.51
C LEU A 65 -2.38 17.58 -4.23
N ILE A 66 -3.68 17.41 -3.99
CA ILE A 66 -4.68 18.43 -4.34
C ILE A 66 -4.58 19.57 -3.32
N PRO A 67 -4.57 20.85 -3.75
CA PRO A 67 -4.50 21.99 -2.85
C PRO A 67 -5.85 22.22 -2.16
N ASP A 68 -6.24 21.33 -1.24
CA ASP A 68 -7.38 21.51 -0.35
C ASP A 68 -6.98 21.19 1.10
N PRO A 69 -6.77 22.21 1.94
CA PRO A 69 -6.36 22.01 3.33
C PRO A 69 -7.51 21.54 4.25
N PHE A 70 -8.75 21.57 3.77
CA PHE A 70 -9.93 21.21 4.56
C PHE A 70 -10.52 19.84 4.18
N ASN A 71 -10.29 19.39 2.95
CA ASN A 71 -10.68 18.06 2.50
C ASN A 71 -9.49 17.10 2.56
N ARG A 72 -9.44 16.31 3.63
CA ARG A 72 -8.36 15.35 3.89
C ARG A 72 -8.91 13.97 4.19
N PRO A 73 -8.19 12.90 3.80
CA PRO A 73 -8.60 11.56 4.17
C PRO A 73 -8.58 11.40 5.69
N ARG A 74 -9.46 10.53 6.20
CA ARG A 74 -9.44 10.12 7.60
C ARG A 74 -8.23 9.24 7.92
N ALA A 75 -7.76 8.47 6.93
CA ALA A 75 -6.68 7.54 7.12
C ALA A 75 -5.74 7.41 5.91
N VAL A 76 -4.51 7.01 6.20
CA VAL A 76 -3.53 6.60 5.20
C VAL A 76 -3.13 5.15 5.45
N PHE A 77 -3.31 4.30 4.44
CA PHE A 77 -2.78 2.95 4.38
C PHE A 77 -1.43 2.99 3.66
N MET A 78 -0.38 2.60 4.35
CA MET A 78 0.98 2.58 3.85
C MET A 78 1.54 1.16 3.88
N LEU A 79 2.10 0.70 2.77
CA LEU A 79 2.73 -0.62 2.73
C LEU A 79 4.02 -0.58 1.92
N GLU A 80 5.12 -1.02 2.55
CA GLU A 80 6.37 -1.31 1.86
C GLU A 80 6.33 -2.74 1.33
N VAL A 81 6.65 -2.95 0.05
CA VAL A 81 6.73 -4.27 -0.58
C VAL A 81 8.15 -4.50 -1.08
N SER A 82 8.82 -5.49 -0.50
CA SER A 82 10.18 -5.88 -0.88
C SER A 82 10.19 -7.02 -1.90
N GLY A 83 11.10 -6.95 -2.86
CA GLY A 83 11.34 -7.99 -3.88
C GLY A 83 10.64 -7.74 -5.22
N ILE A 84 10.02 -6.58 -5.41
CA ILE A 84 9.44 -6.13 -6.70
C ILE A 84 9.88 -4.68 -6.94
N ASP A 85 10.41 -4.38 -8.12
CA ASP A 85 10.73 -2.99 -8.52
C ASP A 85 9.49 -2.23 -9.01
N ASP A 86 8.72 -2.86 -9.92
CA ASP A 86 7.52 -2.27 -10.52
C ASP A 86 6.43 -3.34 -10.73
N PRO A 87 5.31 -3.28 -10.00
CA PRO A 87 4.23 -4.26 -10.12
C PRO A 87 3.52 -4.23 -11.47
N LEU A 88 3.55 -3.09 -12.20
CA LEU A 88 2.88 -2.96 -13.49
C LEU A 88 3.57 -3.74 -14.61
N VAL A 89 4.83 -4.13 -14.44
CA VAL A 89 5.53 -5.04 -15.36
C VAL A 89 4.89 -6.43 -15.34
N VAL A 90 4.38 -6.84 -14.17
CA VAL A 90 3.80 -8.17 -13.94
C VAL A 90 2.32 -8.21 -14.30
N ASP A 91 1.56 -7.19 -13.89
CA ASP A 91 0.12 -7.07 -14.16
C ASP A 91 -0.27 -5.63 -14.55
N PRO A 92 -0.09 -5.27 -15.83
CA PRO A 92 -0.39 -3.93 -16.32
C PRO A 92 -1.89 -3.61 -16.35
N LYS A 93 -2.77 -4.62 -16.21
CA LYS A 93 -4.23 -4.44 -16.20
C LYS A 93 -4.79 -4.32 -14.80
N ASN A 94 -3.94 -4.29 -13.77
CA ASN A 94 -4.41 -4.20 -12.41
C ASN A 94 -5.19 -2.90 -12.18
N ALA A 95 -6.49 -3.04 -11.87
CA ALA A 95 -7.42 -1.92 -11.86
C ALA A 95 -7.08 -0.82 -10.84
N ILE A 96 -6.44 -1.17 -9.72
CA ILE A 96 -6.01 -0.19 -8.72
C ILE A 96 -4.78 0.59 -9.20
N PHE A 97 -3.74 -0.12 -9.65
CA PHE A 97 -2.49 0.53 -10.01
C PHE A 97 -2.58 1.28 -11.33
N GLY A 98 -3.48 0.88 -12.23
CA GLY A 98 -3.74 1.60 -13.49
C GLY A 98 -4.38 2.99 -13.31
N ARG A 99 -4.92 3.31 -12.13
CA ARG A 99 -5.47 4.64 -11.79
C ARG A 99 -4.65 5.37 -10.74
N ALA A 100 -3.63 4.71 -10.18
CA ALA A 100 -2.78 5.28 -9.15
C ALA A 100 -1.81 6.30 -9.76
N LEU A 101 -1.47 7.34 -9.00
CA LEU A 101 -0.38 8.23 -9.37
C LEU A 101 0.94 7.53 -9.02
N LYS A 102 1.72 7.22 -10.05
CA LYS A 102 3.02 6.57 -9.93
C LYS A 102 4.16 7.60 -9.95
N SER A 103 5.09 7.46 -9.02
CA SER A 103 6.37 8.18 -9.05
C SER A 103 7.55 7.22 -8.87
N SER A 104 8.69 7.57 -9.45
CA SER A 104 9.97 6.96 -9.09
C SER A 104 10.36 7.40 -7.68
N VAL A 105 11.02 6.53 -6.93
CA VAL A 105 11.59 6.85 -5.62
C VAL A 105 13.06 6.50 -5.59
N ASP A 106 13.89 7.46 -5.17
CA ASP A 106 15.25 7.17 -4.75
C ASP A 106 15.23 6.66 -3.31
N LEU A 107 15.55 5.37 -3.16
CA LEU A 107 15.50 4.69 -1.87
C LEU A 107 16.73 5.00 -1.00
N GLY A 108 17.79 5.61 -1.58
CA GLY A 108 18.96 6.14 -0.87
C GLY A 108 19.50 5.29 0.28
N SER A 109 20.18 5.93 1.23
CA SER A 109 20.59 5.32 2.52
C SER A 109 19.66 5.73 3.68
N SER A 110 18.94 6.84 3.52
CA SER A 110 18.14 7.48 4.56
C SER A 110 16.72 6.90 4.62
N LYS A 111 16.30 6.48 5.82
CA LYS A 111 14.91 6.11 6.12
C LYS A 111 13.99 7.33 6.00
N ALA A 112 12.73 7.11 5.66
CA ALA A 112 11.70 8.12 5.81
C ALA A 112 11.27 8.20 7.26
N GLU A 113 11.32 9.39 7.81
CA GLU A 113 10.75 9.71 9.11
C GLU A 113 9.44 10.44 8.89
N ILE A 114 8.32 9.79 9.22
CA ILE A 114 7.01 10.42 9.25
C ILE A 114 6.89 11.07 10.62
N GLN A 115 6.97 12.40 10.64
CA GLN A 115 6.75 13.17 11.86
C GLN A 115 5.25 13.34 12.08
N LEU A 116 4.79 12.84 13.22
CA LEU A 116 3.43 12.99 13.70
C LEU A 116 3.42 13.79 15.01
N PRO A 117 2.35 14.54 15.30
CA PRO A 117 2.13 15.10 16.62
C PRO A 117 1.80 13.99 17.62
N ASP A 118 1.49 14.38 18.86
CA ASP A 118 1.18 13.48 19.97
C ASP A 118 0.17 12.36 19.62
N GLU A 119 0.24 11.24 20.34
CA GLU A 119 -0.57 10.03 20.14
C GLU A 119 -2.08 10.29 20.32
N GLU A 120 -2.45 11.43 20.91
CA GLU A 120 -3.85 11.87 21.04
C GLU A 120 -4.48 12.34 19.71
N GLU A 121 -3.68 12.83 18.76
CA GLU A 121 -4.15 13.37 17.48
C GLU A 121 -4.08 12.35 16.33
N VAL A 122 -3.18 11.37 16.42
CA VAL A 122 -2.97 10.33 15.40
C VAL A 122 -2.91 8.94 16.02
N SER A 123 -3.71 8.01 15.49
CA SER A 123 -3.61 6.60 15.82
C SER A 123 -2.75 5.86 14.80
N VAL A 124 -1.64 5.31 15.26
CA VAL A 124 -0.77 4.44 14.46
C VAL A 124 -1.18 2.98 14.65
N VAL A 125 -1.25 2.24 13.54
CA VAL A 125 -1.51 0.80 13.51
C VAL A 125 -0.41 0.12 12.70
N SER A 126 0.33 -0.80 13.32
CA SER A 126 1.36 -1.57 12.62
C SER A 126 0.78 -2.84 12.00
N LEU A 127 1.25 -3.18 10.81
CA LEU A 127 0.97 -4.42 10.11
C LEU A 127 2.11 -5.43 10.19
N ASP A 128 3.21 -5.07 10.85
CA ASP A 128 4.42 -5.91 10.99
C ASP A 128 4.33 -6.88 12.18
N GLU A 129 3.19 -6.92 12.88
CA GLU A 129 2.99 -7.89 13.95
C GLU A 129 3.17 -9.32 13.40
N PRO A 130 4.00 -10.16 14.04
CA PRO A 130 4.18 -11.53 13.59
C PRO A 130 2.84 -12.27 13.66
N LEU A 131 2.65 -13.22 12.75
CA LEU A 131 1.51 -14.12 12.81
C LEU A 131 1.55 -14.87 14.14
N GLY A 132 0.53 -14.66 14.97
CA GLY A 132 0.32 -15.43 16.19
C GLY A 132 -0.15 -16.85 15.86
N ASP A 133 -0.60 -17.56 16.88
CA ASP A 133 -1.26 -18.85 16.67
C ASP A 133 -2.53 -18.63 15.83
N TYR A 134 -2.66 -19.39 14.75
CA TYR A 134 -3.81 -19.37 13.87
C TYR A 134 -4.38 -20.78 13.69
N SER A 135 -5.68 -20.83 13.49
CA SER A 135 -6.44 -22.05 13.30
C SER A 135 -6.61 -22.38 11.81
N GLU A 136 -7.06 -23.60 11.49
CA GLU A 136 -7.44 -23.89 10.10
C GLU A 136 -8.62 -23.04 9.64
N GLU A 137 -9.52 -22.63 10.55
CA GLU A 137 -10.62 -21.71 10.28
C GLU A 137 -10.11 -20.37 9.74
N ASP A 138 -9.01 -19.84 10.29
CA ASP A 138 -8.38 -18.63 9.77
C ASP A 138 -7.88 -18.80 8.33
N ILE A 139 -7.40 -19.98 7.96
CA ILE A 139 -7.01 -20.29 6.57
C ILE A 139 -8.25 -20.35 5.68
N PHE A 140 -9.33 -21.01 6.13
CA PHE A 140 -10.59 -21.09 5.38
C PHE A 140 -11.16 -19.70 5.12
N ASP A 141 -11.22 -18.86 6.15
CA ASP A 141 -11.67 -17.47 6.08
C ASP A 141 -10.81 -16.66 5.12
N PHE A 142 -9.48 -16.78 5.23
CA PHE A 142 -8.54 -16.08 4.35
C PHE A 142 -8.72 -16.49 2.89
N ALA A 143 -8.79 -17.79 2.60
CA ALA A 143 -8.99 -18.30 1.25
C ALA A 143 -10.34 -17.83 0.67
N SER A 144 -11.41 -17.94 1.47
CA SER A 144 -12.76 -17.49 1.10
C SER A 144 -12.83 -15.99 0.83
N TRP A 145 -12.17 -15.17 1.65
CA TRP A 145 -12.10 -13.73 1.48
C TRP A 145 -11.40 -13.31 0.17
N LEU A 146 -10.39 -14.08 -0.28
CA LEU A 146 -9.78 -13.91 -1.60
C LEU A 146 -10.65 -14.43 -2.76
N GLY A 147 -11.81 -15.04 -2.48
CA GLY A 147 -12.68 -15.68 -3.45
C GLY A 147 -12.24 -17.09 -3.84
N GLY A 148 -11.32 -17.66 -3.08
CA GLY A 148 -10.77 -19.00 -3.24
C GLY A 148 -11.35 -20.02 -2.26
N SER A 149 -10.64 -21.12 -2.10
CA SER A 149 -11.02 -22.21 -1.20
C SER A 149 -9.79 -22.87 -0.60
N TYR A 150 -9.93 -23.40 0.61
CA TYR A 150 -8.94 -24.27 1.24
C TYR A 150 -9.51 -25.68 1.38
N VAL A 151 -8.69 -26.70 1.10
CA VAL A 151 -9.04 -28.11 1.32
C VAL A 151 -8.02 -28.67 2.30
N ALA A 152 -8.45 -28.92 3.55
CA ALA A 152 -7.61 -29.48 4.59
C ALA A 152 -7.17 -30.92 4.25
N ASP A 153 -5.98 -31.29 4.73
CA ASP A 153 -5.49 -32.66 4.64
C ASP A 153 -6.01 -33.47 5.84
N ALA A 154 -6.76 -34.53 5.57
CA ALA A 154 -7.39 -35.35 6.61
C ALA A 154 -6.39 -36.08 7.53
N ALA A 155 -5.14 -36.26 7.09
CA ALA A 155 -4.10 -36.95 7.84
C ALA A 155 -3.14 -36.00 8.56
N LYS A 156 -2.99 -34.76 8.09
CA LYS A 156 -2.03 -33.79 8.62
C LYS A 156 -2.64 -32.38 8.70
N PRO A 157 -2.83 -31.84 9.92
CA PRO A 157 -3.28 -30.46 10.09
C PRO A 157 -2.37 -29.49 9.34
N PHE A 158 -2.96 -28.42 8.79
CA PHE A 158 -2.26 -27.35 8.07
C PHE A 158 -1.48 -27.79 6.82
N HIS A 159 -1.66 -29.01 6.31
CA HIS A 159 -0.99 -29.49 5.10
C HIS A 159 -1.88 -29.46 3.84
N GLY A 160 -3.06 -28.87 3.94
CA GLY A 160 -4.02 -28.76 2.85
C GLY A 160 -3.58 -27.93 1.64
N VAL A 161 -4.48 -27.82 0.67
CA VAL A 161 -4.27 -27.06 -0.58
C VAL A 161 -5.19 -25.85 -0.63
N MET A 162 -4.61 -24.66 -0.78
CA MET A 162 -5.35 -23.41 -0.98
C MET A 162 -5.38 -23.06 -2.46
N THR A 163 -6.56 -22.82 -3.00
CA THR A 163 -6.81 -22.48 -4.40
C THR A 163 -7.37 -21.07 -4.48
N ILE A 164 -6.73 -20.18 -5.24
CA ILE A 164 -7.16 -18.77 -5.38
C ILE A 164 -7.34 -18.44 -6.86
N PRO A 165 -8.52 -17.96 -7.28
CA PRO A 165 -8.75 -17.55 -8.66
C PRO A 165 -8.06 -16.22 -8.98
N LEU A 166 -7.41 -16.14 -10.14
CA LEU A 166 -6.91 -14.90 -10.73
C LEU A 166 -7.79 -14.47 -11.91
N ALA A 167 -7.76 -13.17 -12.24
CA ALA A 167 -8.66 -12.54 -13.21
C ALA A 167 -8.58 -13.11 -14.64
N ASP A 168 -7.50 -13.80 -15.02
CA ASP A 168 -7.29 -14.36 -16.37
C ASP A 168 -7.63 -15.86 -16.48
N ALA A 169 -8.54 -16.37 -15.64
CA ALA A 169 -8.97 -17.78 -15.56
C ALA A 169 -7.91 -18.79 -15.08
N ASP A 170 -6.75 -18.30 -14.62
CA ASP A 170 -5.77 -19.12 -13.91
C ASP A 170 -6.14 -19.25 -12.42
N ASN A 171 -6.01 -20.45 -11.87
CA ASN A 171 -6.08 -20.68 -10.42
C ASN A 171 -4.67 -20.87 -9.86
N VAL A 172 -4.35 -20.20 -8.77
CA VAL A 172 -3.12 -20.43 -8.01
C VAL A 172 -3.38 -21.48 -6.95
N ASN A 173 -2.66 -22.59 -7.03
CA ASN A 173 -2.72 -23.65 -6.03
C ASN A 173 -1.48 -23.57 -5.13
N LEU A 174 -1.69 -23.35 -3.84
CA LEU A 174 -0.66 -23.26 -2.82
C LEU A 174 -0.81 -24.45 -1.87
N ARG A 175 0.15 -25.37 -1.94
CA ARG A 175 0.21 -26.53 -1.05
C ARG A 175 0.92 -26.19 0.24
N MET A 176 0.21 -26.21 1.36
CA MET A 176 0.79 -25.85 2.65
C MET A 176 1.84 -26.85 3.18
N SER A 177 1.87 -28.07 2.61
CA SER A 177 2.95 -29.03 2.85
C SER A 177 4.31 -28.57 2.33
N GLU A 178 4.32 -27.69 1.33
CA GLU A 178 5.56 -27.15 0.77
C GLU A 178 6.03 -25.95 1.58
N LYS A 179 7.29 -25.99 2.02
CA LYS A 179 7.86 -24.96 2.90
C LYS A 179 7.78 -23.55 2.30
N ALA A 180 7.95 -23.41 0.98
CA ALA A 180 7.87 -22.13 0.29
C ALA A 180 6.43 -21.58 0.27
N HIS A 181 5.45 -22.38 -0.15
CA HIS A 181 4.04 -22.02 -0.11
C HIS A 181 3.59 -21.66 1.29
N ASN A 182 3.90 -22.52 2.27
CA ASN A 182 3.55 -22.29 3.66
C ASN A 182 4.12 -20.96 4.17
N LYS A 183 5.40 -20.68 3.90
CA LYS A 183 6.03 -19.42 4.31
C LYS A 183 5.39 -18.20 3.64
N PHE A 184 5.11 -18.29 2.35
CA PHE A 184 4.46 -17.22 1.59
C PHE A 184 3.03 -16.97 2.10
N VAL A 185 2.24 -18.03 2.26
CA VAL A 185 0.88 -17.96 2.80
C VAL A 185 0.88 -17.43 4.23
N SER A 186 1.77 -17.90 5.09
CA SER A 186 1.87 -17.41 6.47
C SER A 186 2.12 -15.90 6.51
N LYS A 187 2.97 -15.37 5.60
CA LYS A 187 3.20 -13.92 5.49
C LYS A 187 1.96 -13.17 4.99
N LEU A 188 1.23 -13.72 4.02
CA LEU A 188 -0.03 -13.13 3.56
C LEU A 188 -1.13 -13.17 4.63
N LEU A 189 -1.22 -14.28 5.36
CA LEU A 189 -2.18 -14.49 6.44
C LEU A 189 -1.90 -13.52 7.60
N ALA A 190 -0.62 -13.30 7.94
CA ALA A 190 -0.20 -12.28 8.90
C ALA A 190 -0.73 -10.90 8.50
N LEU A 191 -0.50 -10.52 7.25
CA LEU A 191 -0.96 -9.24 6.71
C LEU A 191 -2.49 -9.13 6.77
N TYR A 192 -3.22 -10.17 6.35
CA TYR A 192 -4.68 -10.22 6.42
C TYR A 192 -5.21 -10.05 7.84
N CYS A 193 -4.68 -10.81 8.80
CA CYS A 193 -5.09 -10.72 10.20
C CYS A 193 -4.81 -9.33 10.78
N ASN A 194 -3.65 -8.75 10.47
CA ASN A 194 -3.30 -7.40 10.94
C ASN A 194 -4.19 -6.32 10.31
N ILE A 195 -4.58 -6.48 9.04
CA ILE A 195 -5.57 -5.60 8.40
C ILE A 195 -6.94 -5.71 9.06
N ARG A 196 -7.41 -6.93 9.39
CA ARG A 196 -8.66 -7.11 10.13
C ARG A 196 -8.63 -6.41 11.48
N LYS A 197 -7.57 -6.61 12.26
CA LYS A 197 -7.36 -5.89 13.53
C LYS A 197 -7.37 -4.37 13.34
N ALA A 198 -6.76 -3.86 12.27
CA ALA A 198 -6.77 -2.43 11.95
C ALA A 198 -8.20 -1.91 11.69
N MET A 199 -9.01 -2.67 10.93
CA MET A 199 -10.42 -2.34 10.68
C MET A 199 -11.28 -2.41 11.94
N GLU A 200 -11.02 -3.36 12.84
CA GLU A 200 -11.69 -3.43 14.14
C GLU A 200 -11.36 -2.20 15.00
N LYS A 201 -10.07 -1.84 15.08
CA LYS A 201 -9.60 -0.63 15.78
C LYS A 201 -10.26 0.63 15.21
N HIS A 202 -10.37 0.74 13.89
CA HIS A 202 -11.12 1.82 13.23
C HIS A 202 -12.59 1.90 13.68
N GLY A 203 -13.26 0.74 13.79
CA GLY A 203 -14.63 0.64 14.28
C GLY A 203 -14.80 1.18 15.71
N HIS A 204 -13.78 1.05 16.55
CA HIS A 204 -13.76 1.68 17.88
C HIS A 204 -13.45 3.18 17.80
N LEU A 205 -12.44 3.58 17.02
CA LEU A 205 -12.00 4.98 16.90
C LEU A 205 -13.05 5.90 16.28
N SER A 206 -13.80 5.41 15.28
CA SER A 206 -14.88 6.16 14.62
C SER A 206 -16.00 6.60 15.56
N LYS A 207 -16.20 5.85 16.66
CA LYS A 207 -17.20 6.12 17.70
C LYS A 207 -16.69 7.07 18.79
N THR A 208 -15.38 7.33 18.84
CA THR A 208 -14.81 8.28 19.80
C THR A 208 -15.18 9.72 19.42
N LEU A 209 -15.22 10.61 20.41
CA LEU A 209 -15.54 12.03 20.18
C LEU A 209 -14.45 12.76 19.39
N ARG A 210 -13.17 12.42 19.65
CA ARG A 210 -12.02 13.11 19.06
C ARG A 210 -11.73 12.70 17.61
N ARG A 211 -12.08 11.47 17.21
CA ARG A 211 -11.87 10.91 15.86
C ARG A 211 -10.48 11.26 15.30
N PRO A 212 -9.39 10.72 15.88
CA PRO A 212 -8.04 11.01 15.44
C PRO A 212 -7.83 10.61 13.97
N ALA A 213 -6.82 11.20 13.33
CA ALA A 213 -6.32 10.72 12.04
C ALA A 213 -5.71 9.32 12.24
N GLU A 214 -5.76 8.46 11.23
CA GLU A 214 -5.27 7.08 11.34
C GLU A 214 -4.19 6.80 10.30
N ILE A 215 -3.09 6.18 10.73
CA ILE A 215 -2.09 5.64 9.82
C ILE A 215 -1.96 4.14 10.06
N ILE A 216 -2.19 3.36 9.02
CA ILE A 216 -1.97 1.92 9.01
C ILE A 216 -0.71 1.70 8.20
N MET A 217 0.35 1.16 8.81
CA MET A 217 1.63 1.00 8.13
C MET A 217 2.26 -0.37 8.38
N GLY A 218 2.99 -0.88 7.40
CA GLY A 218 3.90 -1.99 7.61
C GLY A 218 4.68 -2.38 6.36
N SER A 219 5.24 -3.58 6.39
CA SER A 219 6.10 -4.12 5.36
C SER A 219 5.69 -5.54 4.98
N PHE A 220 5.83 -5.86 3.70
CA PHE A 220 5.61 -7.18 3.15
C PHE A 220 6.85 -7.64 2.40
N ASP A 221 7.49 -8.68 2.93
CA ASP A 221 8.73 -9.24 2.39
C ASP A 221 8.59 -10.69 1.92
N GLY A 222 7.34 -11.15 1.74
CA GLY A 222 7.02 -12.52 1.32
C GLY A 222 7.55 -12.89 -0.07
N ILE A 223 7.89 -11.92 -0.91
CA ILE A 223 8.36 -12.14 -2.30
C ILE A 223 9.87 -12.33 -2.41
N LYS A 224 10.66 -12.04 -1.35
CA LYS A 224 12.13 -12.10 -1.40
C LYS A 224 12.64 -13.33 -2.17
N VAL A 225 13.41 -13.04 -3.23
CA VAL A 225 14.00 -13.87 -4.32
C VAL A 225 14.74 -15.16 -3.88
N HIS A 226 14.73 -15.48 -2.59
CA HIS A 226 15.26 -16.72 -2.03
C HIS A 226 14.25 -17.86 -1.86
N ASN A 227 12.95 -17.68 -2.15
CA ASN A 227 11.93 -18.68 -1.78
C ASN A 227 11.13 -19.35 -2.92
N LEU A 228 11.46 -19.12 -4.20
CA LEU A 228 10.70 -19.73 -5.30
C LEU A 228 11.46 -20.82 -6.08
N GLN A 229 12.66 -21.22 -5.62
CA GLN A 229 13.37 -22.40 -6.16
C GLN A 229 12.63 -23.73 -5.94
N THR A 230 11.64 -23.79 -5.06
CA THR A 230 10.92 -25.03 -4.70
C THR A 230 9.60 -25.27 -5.47
N PHE A 231 9.06 -24.27 -6.17
CA PHE A 231 7.88 -24.47 -7.04
C PHE A 231 8.18 -25.37 -8.26
N LYS A 232 9.47 -25.60 -8.54
CA LYS A 232 9.99 -26.40 -9.65
C LYS A 232 9.49 -27.84 -9.68
N THR A 233 9.03 -28.39 -8.55
CA THR A 233 8.69 -29.82 -8.45
C THR A 233 7.25 -30.17 -8.80
N ASP A 234 6.30 -29.23 -8.78
CA ASP A 234 4.89 -29.62 -8.76
C ASP A 234 4.04 -29.18 -9.97
N MET A 235 4.54 -28.27 -10.83
CA MET A 235 3.90 -28.00 -12.13
C MET A 235 4.09 -29.12 -13.17
N ARG A 236 4.83 -30.20 -12.85
CA ARG A 236 5.05 -31.32 -13.78
C ARG A 236 3.92 -32.38 -13.75
N MET A 237 2.84 -32.17 -12.98
CA MET A 237 1.70 -33.10 -12.91
C MET A 237 0.36 -32.41 -13.23
N SER A 238 0.22 -31.83 -14.43
CA SER A 238 -1.10 -31.48 -14.98
C SER A 238 -1.12 -31.35 -16.52
N LEU A 239 -0.33 -32.16 -17.22
CA LEU A 239 -0.46 -32.37 -18.67
C LEU A 239 -0.84 -33.84 -18.92
N PRO A 240 -2.09 -34.15 -19.33
CA PRO A 240 -2.48 -35.51 -19.66
C PRO A 240 -2.02 -35.82 -21.10
N CYS A 241 -0.71 -35.90 -21.36
CA CYS A 241 -0.20 -36.49 -22.61
C CYS A 241 1.33 -36.69 -22.65
N ALA A 242 1.97 -37.12 -21.55
CA ALA A 242 3.43 -37.34 -21.52
C ALA A 242 3.87 -38.83 -21.49
N ASP A 243 2.98 -39.78 -21.74
CA ASP A 243 3.30 -41.23 -21.69
C ASP A 243 3.93 -41.80 -22.97
N LYS A 244 4.49 -40.98 -23.87
CA LYS A 244 5.08 -41.47 -25.13
C LYS A 244 6.55 -41.16 -25.38
N TRP A 245 7.26 -40.63 -24.39
CA TRP A 245 8.70 -40.31 -24.52
C TRP A 245 9.65 -41.33 -23.86
N HIS A 246 9.15 -42.36 -23.20
CA HIS A 246 9.99 -43.38 -22.57
C HIS A 246 10.56 -44.45 -23.53
N SER A 247 10.22 -44.43 -24.82
CA SER A 247 10.66 -45.47 -25.77
C SER A 247 11.87 -45.12 -26.65
N TYR A 248 12.39 -43.88 -26.62
CA TYR A 248 13.51 -43.47 -27.51
C TYR A 248 14.79 -43.02 -26.80
N LEU A 249 14.76 -42.83 -25.47
CA LEU A 249 15.94 -42.42 -24.71
C LEU A 249 17.00 -43.53 -24.47
N PRO A 250 16.69 -44.84 -24.50
CA PRO A 250 17.74 -45.87 -24.45
C PRO A 250 18.53 -45.98 -25.77
N CYS A 251 17.96 -45.57 -26.91
CA CYS A 251 18.62 -45.69 -28.20
C CYS A 251 19.66 -44.60 -28.47
N LEU A 252 19.48 -43.39 -27.93
CA LEU A 252 20.47 -42.31 -28.10
C LEU A 252 21.65 -42.41 -27.13
N LEU A 253 21.47 -43.02 -25.95
CA LEU A 253 22.57 -43.29 -25.01
C LEU A 253 23.37 -44.54 -25.36
N GLY A 254 22.80 -45.49 -26.11
CA GLY A 254 23.51 -46.66 -26.62
C GLY A 254 24.49 -46.35 -27.77
N VAL A 255 24.17 -45.40 -28.65
CA VAL A 255 25.03 -45.04 -29.79
C VAL A 255 26.22 -44.18 -29.37
N VAL A 256 26.07 -43.36 -28.33
CA VAL A 256 27.18 -42.51 -27.83
C VAL A 256 28.22 -43.33 -27.08
N ASN A 257 27.82 -44.41 -26.39
CA ASN A 257 28.77 -45.18 -25.58
C ASN A 257 29.65 -46.13 -26.41
N VAL A 258 29.13 -46.67 -27.53
CA VAL A 258 29.91 -47.50 -28.48
C VAL A 258 30.87 -46.64 -29.31
N PHE A 259 30.50 -45.42 -29.66
CA PHE A 259 31.42 -44.49 -30.34
C PHE A 259 32.52 -43.96 -29.41
N CYS A 260 32.25 -43.78 -28.11
CA CYS A 260 33.24 -43.22 -27.19
C CYS A 260 34.34 -44.22 -26.80
N THR A 261 34.04 -45.52 -26.74
CA THR A 261 35.07 -46.55 -26.46
C THR A 261 35.88 -46.95 -27.69
N ALA A 262 35.29 -46.91 -28.90
CA ALA A 262 36.03 -47.17 -30.14
C ALA A 262 36.96 -46.02 -30.55
N PHE A 263 36.61 -44.76 -30.25
CA PHE A 263 37.46 -43.61 -30.61
C PHE A 263 38.64 -43.38 -29.66
N CYS A 264 38.59 -43.91 -28.43
CA CYS A 264 39.66 -43.77 -27.44
C CYS A 264 40.85 -44.73 -27.65
N LEU A 265 40.70 -45.81 -28.43
CA LEU A 265 41.75 -46.81 -28.62
C LEU A 265 42.62 -46.63 -29.88
N CYS A 266 42.27 -45.73 -30.81
CA CYS A 266 43.04 -45.57 -32.05
C CYS A 266 43.66 -44.18 -32.31
N PHE A 267 43.43 -43.15 -31.49
CA PHE A 267 44.02 -41.83 -31.77
C PHE A 267 44.60 -41.14 -30.52
N ARG A 268 45.94 -41.12 -30.45
CA ARG A 268 46.71 -40.18 -29.62
C ARG A 268 46.60 -38.75 -30.18
N PRO A 269 46.97 -37.73 -29.40
CA PRO A 269 46.10 -36.67 -28.92
C PRO A 269 46.03 -35.48 -29.89
N ARG A 270 44.87 -35.19 -30.49
CA ARG A 270 44.67 -33.89 -31.18
C ARG A 270 43.26 -33.34 -31.21
N PHE A 271 42.34 -33.86 -30.39
CA PHE A 271 40.99 -33.32 -30.27
C PHE A 271 40.69 -32.95 -28.81
N LEU A 272 41.31 -31.88 -28.36
CA LEU A 272 40.89 -31.16 -27.16
C LEU A 272 40.54 -29.69 -27.48
N PRO A 273 39.58 -29.41 -28.40
CA PRO A 273 38.86 -28.13 -28.27
C PRO A 273 37.33 -28.21 -28.41
N ILE A 274 36.69 -29.38 -28.52
CA ILE A 274 35.24 -29.47 -28.84
C ILE A 274 34.36 -29.82 -27.63
N ALA A 275 34.91 -30.46 -26.59
CA ALA A 275 34.12 -30.79 -25.38
C ALA A 275 33.87 -29.59 -24.44
N LYS A 276 34.81 -28.62 -24.40
CA LYS A 276 34.66 -27.39 -23.60
C LYS A 276 33.51 -26.48 -24.06
N PRO A 277 33.31 -26.20 -25.38
CA PRO A 277 32.18 -25.39 -25.81
C PRO A 277 30.82 -26.08 -25.60
N PHE A 278 30.75 -27.41 -25.68
CA PHE A 278 29.50 -28.16 -25.47
C PHE A 278 29.04 -28.16 -24.00
N ILE A 279 29.97 -28.32 -23.05
CA ILE A 279 29.66 -28.22 -21.60
C ILE A 279 29.32 -26.77 -21.21
N PHE A 280 29.97 -25.77 -21.83
CA PHE A 280 29.67 -24.36 -21.61
C PHE A 280 28.26 -23.99 -22.14
N SER A 281 27.88 -24.52 -23.30
CA SER A 281 26.55 -24.31 -23.90
C SER A 281 25.42 -24.97 -23.09
N LEU A 282 25.63 -26.18 -22.55
CA LEU A 282 24.64 -26.84 -21.68
C LEU A 282 24.49 -26.15 -20.31
N LYS A 283 25.59 -25.60 -19.76
CA LYS A 283 25.50 -24.76 -18.54
C LYS A 283 24.73 -23.46 -18.81
N GLN A 284 24.97 -22.81 -19.94
CA GLN A 284 24.23 -21.61 -20.36
C GLN A 284 22.73 -21.91 -20.53
N ILE A 285 22.37 -23.01 -21.20
CA ILE A 285 20.97 -23.41 -21.39
C ILE A 285 20.30 -23.76 -20.06
N LYS A 286 21.00 -24.44 -19.14
CA LYS A 286 20.48 -24.71 -17.78
C LYS A 286 20.24 -23.42 -16.99
N VAL A 287 21.15 -22.46 -17.07
CA VAL A 287 21.00 -21.16 -16.42
C VAL A 287 19.83 -20.37 -17.01
N LEU A 288 19.67 -20.38 -18.34
CA LEU A 288 18.57 -19.73 -19.04
C LEU A 288 17.21 -20.36 -18.69
N LEU A 289 17.12 -21.70 -18.65
CA LEU A 289 15.92 -22.40 -18.23
C LEU A 289 15.60 -22.15 -16.75
N GLU A 290 16.62 -22.11 -15.87
CA GLU A 290 16.44 -21.79 -14.45
C GLU A 290 16.12 -20.30 -14.19
N GLN A 291 16.42 -19.40 -15.14
CA GLN A 291 16.00 -18.00 -15.09
C GLN A 291 14.56 -17.84 -15.59
N GLN A 292 14.21 -18.48 -16.71
CA GLN A 292 12.87 -18.43 -17.30
C GLN A 292 11.79 -19.08 -16.40
N ASP A 293 12.15 -20.12 -15.66
CA ASP A 293 11.26 -20.82 -14.71
C ASP A 293 11.11 -20.04 -13.39
N ARG A 294 12.16 -19.35 -12.93
CA ARG A 294 12.08 -18.43 -11.79
C ARG A 294 11.20 -17.22 -12.10
N ASP A 295 11.35 -16.65 -13.29
CA ASP A 295 10.55 -15.51 -13.75
C ASP A 295 9.04 -15.83 -13.76
N GLY A 296 8.65 -17.06 -14.14
CA GLY A 296 7.25 -17.49 -14.13
C GLY A 296 6.62 -17.61 -12.73
N VAL A 297 7.36 -18.13 -11.76
CA VAL A 297 6.89 -18.32 -10.38
C VAL A 297 6.91 -17.00 -9.60
N ASP A 298 7.96 -16.20 -9.75
CA ASP A 298 8.07 -14.85 -9.17
C ASP A 298 6.92 -13.98 -9.68
N LYS A 299 6.58 -14.10 -10.96
CA LYS A 299 5.42 -13.44 -11.57
C LYS A 299 4.09 -13.91 -11.00
N LEU A 300 3.92 -15.21 -10.72
CA LEU A 300 2.68 -15.73 -10.14
C LEU A 300 2.49 -15.27 -8.69
N GLY A 301 3.56 -15.33 -7.87
CA GLY A 301 3.57 -14.82 -6.51
C GLY A 301 3.26 -13.32 -6.45
N THR A 302 3.85 -12.53 -7.36
CA THR A 302 3.53 -11.10 -7.50
C THR A 302 2.07 -10.88 -7.92
N ARG A 303 1.54 -11.61 -8.90
CA ARG A 303 0.12 -11.50 -9.30
C ARG A 303 -0.82 -11.77 -8.12
N LEU A 304 -0.51 -12.80 -7.33
CA LEU A 304 -1.30 -13.13 -6.15
C LEU A 304 -1.19 -12.06 -5.05
N LEU A 305 0.01 -11.51 -4.81
CA LEU A 305 0.16 -10.38 -3.89
C LEU A 305 -0.67 -9.18 -4.37
N LEU A 306 -0.61 -8.82 -5.65
CA LEU A 306 -1.36 -7.70 -6.20
C LEU A 306 -2.88 -7.92 -6.09
N ALA A 307 -3.36 -9.14 -6.34
CA ALA A 307 -4.75 -9.49 -6.11
C ALA A 307 -5.15 -9.39 -4.63
N THR A 308 -4.25 -9.76 -3.72
CA THR A 308 -4.45 -9.62 -2.28
C THR A 308 -4.50 -8.15 -1.88
N LEU A 309 -3.55 -7.32 -2.32
CA LEU A 309 -3.53 -5.88 -2.06
C LEU A 309 -4.79 -5.19 -2.59
N LEU A 310 -5.29 -5.64 -3.75
CA LEU A 310 -6.56 -5.18 -4.30
C LEU A 310 -7.75 -5.47 -3.39
N LYS A 311 -7.80 -6.67 -2.82
CA LYS A 311 -8.83 -7.04 -1.83
C LYS A 311 -8.66 -6.27 -0.52
N ILE A 312 -7.44 -6.13 0.00
CA ILE A 312 -7.13 -5.34 1.21
C ILE A 312 -7.65 -3.92 1.05
N TYR A 313 -7.24 -3.23 -0.03
CA TYR A 313 -7.60 -1.84 -0.22
C TYR A 313 -9.11 -1.67 -0.44
N GLY A 314 -9.77 -2.58 -1.15
CA GLY A 314 -11.23 -2.58 -1.28
C GLY A 314 -11.96 -2.76 0.06
N SER A 315 -11.48 -3.67 0.92
CA SER A 315 -12.01 -3.85 2.28
C SER A 315 -11.79 -2.61 3.15
N LEU A 316 -10.61 -2.00 3.08
CA LEU A 316 -10.32 -0.75 3.78
C LEU A 316 -11.18 0.41 3.27
N GLN A 317 -11.33 0.60 1.96
CA GLN A 317 -12.22 1.63 1.40
C GLN A 317 -13.64 1.49 1.93
N THR A 318 -14.14 0.26 2.03
CA THR A 318 -15.47 -0.03 2.57
C THR A 318 -15.57 0.32 4.05
N ALA A 319 -14.60 -0.10 4.87
CA ALA A 319 -14.59 0.18 6.31
C ALA A 319 -14.45 1.68 6.63
N TYR A 320 -13.66 2.41 5.85
CA TYR A 320 -13.40 3.83 6.04
C TYR A 320 -14.38 4.75 5.29
N GLY A 321 -15.40 4.20 4.62
CA GLY A 321 -16.37 4.99 3.85
C GLY A 321 -15.73 5.82 2.73
N GLY A 322 -14.65 5.32 2.14
CA GLY A 322 -13.88 6.02 1.10
C GLY A 322 -13.02 7.17 1.62
N GLN A 323 -12.86 7.36 2.93
CA GLN A 323 -12.00 8.37 3.54
C GLN A 323 -10.58 7.82 3.83
N ILE A 324 -10.03 7.05 2.90
CA ILE A 324 -8.71 6.43 3.02
C ILE A 324 -7.91 6.56 1.73
N VAL A 325 -6.62 6.86 1.87
CA VAL A 325 -5.64 6.91 0.77
C VAL A 325 -4.63 5.77 0.94
N GLY A 326 -4.25 5.13 -0.17
CA GLY A 326 -3.19 4.13 -0.21
C GLY A 326 -1.86 4.71 -0.66
N VAL A 327 -0.76 4.35 -0.01
CA VAL A 327 0.62 4.67 -0.38
C VAL A 327 1.44 3.39 -0.36
N ILE A 328 1.75 2.83 -1.52
CA ILE A 328 2.47 1.56 -1.62
C ILE A 328 3.85 1.82 -2.22
N VAL A 329 4.89 1.45 -1.49
CA VAL A 329 6.30 1.61 -1.91
C VAL A 329 6.83 0.24 -2.31
N PHE A 330 7.27 0.09 -3.56
CA PHE A 330 7.91 -1.11 -4.08
C PHE A 330 9.42 -0.91 -4.18
N ASN A 331 10.16 -1.89 -3.68
CA ASN A 331 11.61 -1.92 -3.70
C ASN A 331 12.07 -3.32 -4.16
N GLY A 332 12.75 -3.42 -5.29
CA GLY A 332 13.24 -4.72 -5.78
C GLY A 332 14.51 -5.20 -5.10
N VAL A 333 15.20 -4.37 -4.30
CA VAL A 333 16.34 -4.83 -3.50
C VAL A 333 15.82 -5.42 -2.17
N PRO A 334 16.03 -6.72 -1.90
CA PRO A 334 15.69 -7.32 -0.61
C PRO A 334 16.48 -6.64 0.51
N GLN A 335 15.81 -5.86 1.36
CA GLN A 335 16.44 -5.30 2.55
C GLN A 335 16.47 -6.35 3.68
N PRO A 336 17.48 -6.33 4.57
CA PRO A 336 17.53 -7.20 5.75
C PRO A 336 16.29 -6.97 6.63
N GLU A 337 15.83 -8.02 7.30
CA GLU A 337 14.54 -8.12 8.03
C GLU A 337 14.30 -7.04 9.11
N SER A 338 15.30 -6.23 9.47
CA SER A 338 15.21 -5.15 10.47
C SER A 338 15.23 -3.73 9.89
N LYS A 339 15.23 -3.57 8.56
CA LYS A 339 15.37 -2.26 7.92
C LYS A 339 14.08 -1.83 7.21
N THR A 340 13.02 -1.63 7.98
CA THR A 340 11.84 -0.87 7.52
C THR A 340 12.31 0.48 6.99
N LEU A 341 11.94 0.79 5.75
CA LEU A 341 12.35 2.03 5.10
C LEU A 341 11.62 3.24 5.69
N MET A 342 10.45 3.03 6.26
CA MET A 342 9.59 4.10 6.80
C MET A 342 9.39 3.90 8.29
N ASN A 343 9.67 4.95 9.07
CA ASN A 343 9.51 4.97 10.52
C ASN A 343 8.62 6.14 10.92
N VAL A 344 7.82 5.95 11.96
CA VAL A 344 7.04 7.02 12.57
C VAL A 344 7.79 7.56 13.77
N ILE A 345 7.93 8.88 13.83
CA ILE A 345 8.52 9.58 14.97
C ILE A 345 7.47 10.54 15.51
N TYR A 346 7.12 10.37 16.78
CA TYR A 346 6.31 11.34 17.51
C TYR A 346 7.18 12.53 17.88
N THR A 347 6.80 13.70 17.40
CA THR A 347 7.45 14.94 17.81
C THR A 347 6.79 15.41 19.10
N SER A 348 7.56 15.56 20.19
CA SER A 348 7.08 16.24 21.38
C SER A 348 6.74 17.68 20.98
N ARG A 349 5.45 18.00 20.93
CA ARG A 349 4.83 19.28 20.58
C ARG A 349 5.85 20.41 20.41
N SER A 350 6.41 20.57 19.21
CA SER A 350 6.92 21.88 18.86
C SER A 350 5.67 22.76 18.81
N SER A 351 5.58 23.72 19.73
CA SER A 351 4.51 24.72 19.80
C SER A 351 4.01 25.01 18.39
N PRO A 352 2.68 25.06 18.13
CA PRO A 352 2.17 25.52 16.85
C PRO A 352 2.98 26.73 16.46
N ARG A 353 3.77 26.61 15.39
CA ARG A 353 4.54 27.73 14.87
C ARG A 353 3.47 28.67 14.36
N TRP A 354 2.99 29.55 15.24
CA TRP A 354 2.35 30.78 14.84
C TRP A 354 3.26 31.34 13.76
N LEU A 355 2.72 31.44 12.55
CA LEU A 355 3.38 32.11 11.45
C LEU A 355 3.99 33.38 12.04
N ALA A 356 5.31 33.49 12.01
CA ALA A 356 5.94 34.75 12.33
C ALA A 356 5.34 35.73 11.32
N ASP A 357 4.52 36.67 11.81
CA ASP A 357 3.97 37.74 11.01
C ASP A 357 5.14 38.35 10.24
N THR A 358 5.19 38.05 8.94
CA THR A 358 6.06 38.78 8.03
C THR A 358 5.55 40.21 8.12
N LYS A 359 6.37 41.07 8.71
CA LYS A 359 6.12 42.49 8.99
C LYS A 359 5.23 43.12 7.93
N SER A 360 3.92 43.05 8.14
CA SER A 360 2.92 43.67 7.31
C SER A 360 2.17 44.62 8.22
N SER A 361 2.57 45.90 8.09
CA SER A 361 1.88 47.11 8.50
C SER A 361 0.80 46.93 9.59
N ALA A 362 1.16 47.34 10.81
CA ALA A 362 0.32 47.35 12.03
C ALA A 362 -1.04 48.09 11.91
N ASN A 363 -1.32 48.72 10.77
CA ASN A 363 -2.51 49.57 10.60
C ASN A 363 -3.75 48.79 10.11
N THR A 364 -3.59 47.59 9.53
CA THR A 364 -4.72 46.87 8.91
C THR A 364 -5.46 45.96 9.90
N THR A 365 -4.76 45.37 10.88
CA THR A 365 -5.33 44.45 11.88
C THR A 365 -6.13 45.17 12.96
N LEU A 366 -5.70 46.36 13.38
CA LEU A 366 -6.47 47.22 14.30
C LEU A 366 -7.78 47.70 13.66
N ALA A 367 -7.76 48.08 12.38
CA ALA A 367 -8.95 48.53 11.66
C ALA A 367 -10.00 47.41 11.54
N ALA A 368 -9.58 46.19 11.20
CA ALA A 368 -10.48 45.03 11.09
C ALA A 368 -11.07 44.62 12.44
N GLN A 369 -10.26 44.59 13.51
CA GLN A 369 -10.75 44.25 14.85
C GLN A 369 -11.70 45.32 15.41
N VAL A 370 -11.45 46.59 15.13
CA VAL A 370 -12.38 47.69 15.48
C VAL A 370 -13.69 47.54 14.69
N LEU A 371 -13.63 47.16 13.41
CA LEU A 371 -14.84 46.94 12.60
C LEU A 371 -15.72 45.79 13.15
N VAL A 372 -15.10 44.67 13.53
CA VAL A 372 -15.81 43.50 14.08
C VAL A 372 -16.41 43.81 15.46
N ARG A 373 -15.66 44.49 16.34
CA ARG A 373 -16.19 44.88 17.66
C ARG A 373 -17.30 45.92 17.55
N ARG A 374 -17.22 46.84 16.58
CA ARG A 374 -18.23 47.88 16.36
C ARG A 374 -19.52 47.33 15.74
N THR A 375 -19.42 46.35 14.85
CA THR A 375 -20.59 45.68 14.26
C THR A 375 -21.32 44.80 15.29
N LEU A 376 -20.58 44.06 16.13
CA LEU A 376 -21.19 43.23 17.18
C LEU A 376 -21.93 44.06 18.26
N ALA A 377 -21.37 45.20 18.65
CA ALA A 377 -22.01 46.12 19.59
C ALA A 377 -23.26 46.79 18.99
N TRP A 378 -23.22 47.13 17.69
CA TRP A 378 -24.39 47.69 17.00
C TRP A 378 -25.52 46.67 16.85
N ILE A 379 -25.22 45.42 16.50
CA ILE A 379 -26.23 44.38 16.32
C ILE A 379 -26.92 44.07 17.65
N THR A 380 -26.16 43.92 18.74
CA THR A 380 -26.74 43.67 20.07
C THR A 380 -27.60 44.84 20.56
N GLY A 381 -27.18 46.08 20.34
CA GLY A 381 -27.97 47.27 20.67
C GLY A 381 -29.28 47.38 19.88
N VAL A 382 -29.24 47.14 18.56
CA VAL A 382 -30.43 47.18 17.70
C VAL A 382 -31.42 46.08 18.06
N VAL A 383 -30.95 44.86 18.32
CA VAL A 383 -31.81 43.74 18.74
C VAL A 383 -32.50 44.05 20.07
N LEU A 384 -31.77 44.58 21.05
CA LEU A 384 -32.35 44.99 22.33
C LEU A 384 -33.42 46.08 22.13
N LEU A 385 -33.15 47.10 21.33
CA LEU A 385 -34.08 48.20 21.10
C LEU A 385 -35.39 47.73 20.43
N ILE A 386 -35.29 46.84 19.44
CA ILE A 386 -36.46 46.21 18.81
C ILE A 386 -37.25 45.38 19.84
N ALA A 387 -36.56 44.60 20.68
CA ALA A 387 -37.19 43.81 21.72
C ALA A 387 -37.94 44.69 22.75
N THR A 388 -37.36 45.82 23.16
CA THR A 388 -38.02 46.75 24.09
C THR A 388 -39.25 47.40 23.46
N LEU A 389 -39.18 47.82 22.19
CA LEU A 389 -40.32 48.42 21.48
C LEU A 389 -41.47 47.44 21.30
N LEU A 390 -41.17 46.17 20.95
CA LEU A 390 -42.17 45.11 20.86
C LEU A 390 -42.81 44.83 22.23
N GLY A 391 -42.02 44.82 23.30
CA GLY A 391 -42.50 44.68 24.67
C GLY A 391 -43.47 45.79 25.07
N VAL A 392 -43.08 47.05 24.87
CA VAL A 392 -43.93 48.22 25.19
C VAL A 392 -45.22 48.22 24.37
N ARG A 393 -45.13 47.92 23.06
CA ARG A 393 -46.31 47.84 22.19
C ARG A 393 -47.27 46.75 22.64
N SER A 394 -46.75 45.61 23.08
CA SER A 394 -47.57 44.49 23.57
C SER A 394 -48.29 44.85 24.88
N VAL A 395 -47.62 45.53 25.80
CA VAL A 395 -48.22 46.00 27.06
C VAL A 395 -49.28 47.06 26.81
N LEU A 396 -49.02 48.02 25.90
CA LEU A 396 -50.00 49.05 25.54
C LEU A 396 -51.24 48.43 24.86
N TYR A 397 -51.03 47.44 24.00
CA TYR A 397 -52.11 46.71 23.34
C TYR A 397 -53.00 45.96 24.33
N ILE A 398 -52.40 45.30 25.33
CA ILE A 398 -53.13 44.63 26.42
C ILE A 398 -53.94 45.65 27.25
N ASN A 399 -53.36 46.80 27.57
CA ASN A 399 -54.05 47.83 28.36
C ASN A 399 -55.27 48.42 27.61
N VAL A 400 -55.12 48.68 26.32
CA VAL A 400 -56.24 49.16 25.47
C VAL A 400 -57.34 48.11 25.34
N GLN A 401 -56.99 46.83 25.19
CA GLN A 401 -57.98 45.74 25.16
C GLN A 401 -58.70 45.56 26.51
N CYS A 402 -58.00 45.70 27.64
CA CYS A 402 -58.62 45.66 28.97
C CYS A 402 -59.58 46.83 29.21
N GLN A 403 -59.26 48.04 28.73
CA GLN A 403 -60.17 49.19 28.84
C GLN A 403 -61.41 49.04 27.94
N ALA A 404 -61.28 48.40 26.78
CA ALA A 404 -62.40 48.10 25.90
C ALA A 404 -63.37 47.04 26.49
N LEU A 405 -62.84 46.04 27.20
CA LEU A 405 -63.65 45.00 27.87
C LEU A 405 -64.35 45.48 29.15
N HIS A 406 -63.84 46.53 29.80
CA HIS A 406 -64.48 47.12 30.98
C HIS A 406 -65.57 48.15 30.64
N ALA A 407 -65.65 48.57 29.36
CA ALA A 407 -66.61 49.54 28.84
C ALA A 407 -67.79 48.90 28.08
N SER A 408 -67.79 47.57 27.92
CA SER A 408 -68.92 46.74 27.48
C SER A 408 -69.58 46.08 28.68
#